data_AF-A0AAI8IMM1-F1
#
_entry.id   AF-A0AAI8IMM1-F1
#
_cell.length_a   1.000
_cell.length_b   1.000
_cell.length_c   1.000
_cell.angle_alpha   90.00
_cell.angle_beta   90.00
_cell.angle_gamma   90.00
#
_symmetry.space_group_name_H-M   'P 1'
#
loop_
_entity.id
_entity.type
_entity.pdbx_description
1 polymer ?
#
loop_
_entity_poly.entity_id
_entity_poly.type
_entity_poly.pdbx_seq_one_letter_code
_entity_poly.pdbx_strand_id
1 'polypeptide(L)'
;MKRVPHVGRTAAAGIGGVLALGLGFTLALGAFAEAAPSFEGTENLPLPGGADLGSDPYTVTAELDDVLSLVPQSAVKVNDVAVGRVTRIELGGEDWAARVTMKINGKVRLPADAGARLEQSSLLGEKYVQLVAPAEETAAGRLGDGSVIPVARTGRNTEVEEVFGALSLLLNGGGVNQLKTITQELNAALGGREPEVRSMLKRVNTLVTTLDENRDAITDALDGVNRLSSTLATRKKDVGTVLTDLSPGLKTLEKQRGSLLAMLRSLDTLSGVAVATIDASKDDMVADLKALAPTLKALADAGSDLPDSLQVLLTYPFTDEVLSGVKGDYLNTYLHLAAAPGTVVVPPLIPGEPTPTEPPAPGEPGAESRREAPAPGKKSPAKSGSPSAKPSGSSSGSPLPLPSVTAPAPTGSPAGSGTPTAGGETR
;
A
#
# COMPACT_ATOMS: atom_id res chain seq x y z
N MET A 1 116.48 -76.77 32.36
CA MET A 1 116.84 -78.15 31.96
C MET A 1 116.10 -79.14 32.86
N LYS A 2 115.22 -80.02 32.34
CA LYS A 2 114.60 -81.09 33.13
C LYS A 2 114.10 -82.26 32.25
N ARG A 3 114.82 -83.39 32.37
CA ARG A 3 114.37 -84.80 32.32
C ARG A 3 113.39 -85.27 31.20
N VAL A 4 113.96 -86.06 30.28
CA VAL A 4 113.29 -87.25 29.71
C VAL A 4 113.26 -88.36 30.78
N PRO A 5 112.24 -89.24 30.80
CA PRO A 5 112.55 -90.68 30.84
C PRO A 5 111.58 -91.60 30.04
N HIS A 6 112.19 -92.49 29.26
CA HIS A 6 111.83 -93.89 28.95
C HIS A 6 110.49 -94.32 28.28
N VAL A 7 110.66 -95.31 27.38
CA VAL A 7 109.64 -96.16 26.76
C VAL A 7 109.84 -97.62 27.21
N GLY A 8 108.75 -98.35 27.46
CA GLY A 8 108.66 -99.81 27.66
C GLY A 8 107.18 -100.19 27.85
N ARG A 9 106.54 -101.00 26.98
CA ARG A 9 106.53 -102.48 26.94
C ARG A 9 106.00 -103.10 28.26
N THR A 10 104.99 -104.00 28.28
CA THR A 10 104.37 -104.77 27.17
C THR A 10 102.97 -105.33 27.51
N ALA A 11 102.15 -105.52 26.47
CA ALA A 11 101.17 -106.60 26.23
C ALA A 11 100.25 -107.16 27.35
N ALA A 12 98.93 -107.13 27.07
CA ALA A 12 98.04 -108.30 27.13
C ALA A 12 96.88 -108.09 26.12
N ALA A 13 96.21 -109.16 25.67
CA ALA A 13 95.16 -109.09 24.65
C ALA A 13 93.80 -109.61 25.17
N GLY A 14 92.70 -109.12 24.59
CA GLY A 14 91.35 -109.60 24.86
C GLY A 14 90.41 -109.21 23.72
N ILE A 15 90.06 -110.17 22.87
CA ILE A 15 89.12 -110.01 21.74
C ILE A 15 87.83 -110.77 22.08
N GLY A 16 86.67 -110.11 21.98
CA GLY A 16 85.36 -110.77 22.04
C GLY A 16 84.21 -109.79 22.33
N GLY A 17 83.04 -110.04 21.74
CA GLY A 17 81.79 -109.35 22.12
C GLY A 17 81.24 -108.33 21.10
N VAL A 18 80.93 -108.75 19.87
CA VAL A 18 80.02 -107.99 19.00
C VAL A 18 78.57 -108.36 19.36
N LEU A 19 77.81 -107.42 19.95
CA LEU A 19 76.32 -107.29 19.88
C LEU A 19 75.80 -106.33 20.96
N ALA A 20 75.46 -105.07 20.59
CA ALA A 20 74.48 -104.18 21.26
C ALA A 20 74.50 -102.77 20.64
N LEU A 21 74.07 -102.60 19.37
CA LEU A 21 73.85 -101.26 18.81
C LEU A 21 72.50 -100.73 19.32
N GLY A 22 72.54 -99.67 20.13
CA GLY A 22 71.41 -99.25 20.95
C GLY A 22 70.31 -98.49 20.20
N LEU A 23 69.06 -98.83 20.51
CA LEU A 23 67.90 -97.94 20.37
C LEU A 23 68.09 -96.75 21.32
N GLY A 24 68.70 -95.65 20.83
CA GLY A 24 69.10 -94.55 21.70
C GLY A 24 69.60 -93.27 21.00
N PHE A 25 69.14 -92.96 19.78
CA PHE A 25 69.56 -91.75 19.07
C PHE A 25 68.45 -91.14 18.18
N THR A 26 67.30 -90.83 18.77
CA THR A 26 66.11 -90.33 18.04
C THR A 26 65.39 -89.16 18.72
N LEU A 27 66.02 -88.46 19.67
CA LEU A 27 65.34 -87.44 20.49
C LEU A 27 66.22 -86.24 20.88
N ALA A 28 67.03 -85.74 19.94
CA ALA A 28 67.88 -84.55 20.12
C ALA A 28 68.04 -83.68 18.85
N LEU A 29 67.08 -83.75 17.91
CA LEU A 29 67.16 -83.05 16.62
C LEU A 29 65.81 -82.40 16.24
N GLY A 30 65.39 -81.41 17.03
CA GLY A 30 64.06 -80.80 16.88
C GLY A 30 63.90 -79.46 17.62
N ALA A 31 64.90 -78.58 17.56
CA ALA A 31 64.89 -77.30 18.28
C ALA A 31 65.61 -76.13 17.57
N PHE A 32 65.93 -76.26 16.27
CA PHE A 32 66.48 -75.16 15.46
C PHE A 32 65.80 -75.12 14.09
N ALA A 33 64.64 -74.45 14.05
CA ALA A 33 63.99 -74.04 12.82
C ALA A 33 64.32 -72.54 12.57
N GLU A 34 65.60 -72.22 12.39
CA GLU A 34 65.96 -70.95 11.76
C GLU A 34 65.43 -70.97 10.33
N ALA A 35 64.66 -69.94 9.95
CA ALA A 35 64.12 -69.82 8.61
C ALA A 35 65.29 -69.65 7.63
N ALA A 36 65.55 -70.67 6.82
CA ALA A 36 66.58 -70.60 5.78
C ALA A 36 66.29 -69.41 4.85
N PRO A 37 67.28 -68.55 4.54
CA PRO A 37 67.04 -67.32 3.79
C PRO A 37 66.58 -67.62 2.36
N SER A 38 65.29 -67.46 2.11
CA SER A 38 64.67 -67.61 0.80
C SER A 38 65.05 -66.45 -0.11
N PHE A 39 65.73 -66.77 -1.22
CA PHE A 39 65.98 -65.79 -2.28
C PHE A 39 64.71 -65.64 -3.13
N GLU A 40 63.81 -64.73 -2.72
CA GLU A 40 62.54 -64.50 -3.43
C GLU A 40 62.71 -63.76 -4.77
N GLY A 41 63.85 -63.11 -5.01
CA GLY A 41 64.12 -62.36 -6.24
C GLY A 41 65.34 -61.44 -6.15
N THR A 42 65.77 -60.89 -7.28
CA THR A 42 66.89 -59.93 -7.38
C THR A 42 66.65 -58.63 -6.60
N GLU A 43 65.38 -58.25 -6.43
CA GLU A 43 64.89 -57.13 -5.65
C GLU A 43 65.20 -57.22 -4.14
N ASN A 44 65.63 -58.39 -3.63
CA ASN A 44 66.09 -58.54 -2.24
C ASN A 44 67.59 -58.26 -2.05
N LEU A 45 68.37 -58.10 -3.12
CA LEU A 45 69.79 -57.74 -3.00
C LEU A 45 69.95 -56.28 -2.54
N PRO A 46 70.81 -55.99 -1.55
CA PRO A 46 71.07 -54.62 -1.12
C PRO A 46 71.85 -53.87 -2.21
N LEU A 47 71.23 -52.86 -2.82
CA LEU A 47 71.89 -52.01 -3.80
C LEU A 47 72.92 -51.08 -3.13
N PRO A 48 74.11 -50.87 -3.75
CA PRO A 48 75.10 -49.92 -3.22
C PRO A 48 74.54 -48.50 -3.24
N GLY A 49 74.55 -47.84 -2.08
CA GLY A 49 73.95 -46.50 -1.88
C GLY A 49 72.55 -46.51 -1.25
N GLY A 50 71.93 -47.67 -1.03
CA GLY A 50 70.70 -47.79 -0.25
C GLY A 50 70.89 -47.46 1.25
N ALA A 51 69.78 -47.19 1.95
CA ALA A 51 69.79 -46.85 3.37
C ALA A 51 70.38 -47.97 4.25
N ASP A 52 71.20 -47.61 5.25
CA ASP A 52 71.58 -48.52 6.34
C ASP A 52 70.33 -48.92 7.13
N LEU A 53 70.08 -50.22 7.23
CA LEU A 53 68.99 -50.79 8.03
C LEU A 53 69.45 -51.21 9.44
N GLY A 54 70.76 -51.20 9.72
CA GLY A 54 71.31 -51.71 10.96
C GLY A 54 71.14 -53.23 11.13
N SER A 55 71.36 -53.71 12.36
CA SER A 55 71.31 -55.13 12.72
C SER A 55 69.92 -55.66 13.07
N ASP A 56 68.95 -54.77 13.28
CA ASP A 56 67.63 -55.09 13.84
C ASP A 56 66.55 -54.18 13.19
N PRO A 57 66.30 -54.29 11.87
CA PRO A 57 65.29 -53.46 11.20
C PRO A 57 63.88 -53.96 11.45
N TYR A 58 62.95 -53.02 11.64
CA TYR A 58 61.52 -53.31 11.79
C TYR A 58 60.76 -53.05 10.49
N THR A 59 59.67 -53.78 10.31
CA THR A 59 58.80 -53.75 9.14
C THR A 59 57.56 -52.92 9.45
N VAL A 60 57.20 -52.03 8.54
CA VAL A 60 55.97 -51.23 8.60
C VAL A 60 55.22 -51.40 7.28
N THR A 61 53.91 -51.29 7.34
CA THR A 61 53.05 -51.24 6.17
C THR A 61 52.34 -49.88 6.15
N ALA A 62 52.33 -49.20 5.00
CA ALA A 62 51.50 -48.03 4.76
C ALA A 62 50.47 -48.36 3.68
N GLU A 63 49.25 -47.85 3.84
CA GLU A 63 48.16 -48.01 2.88
C GLU A 63 47.86 -46.64 2.29
N LEU A 64 47.96 -46.50 0.96
CA LEU A 64 47.83 -45.23 0.24
C LEU A 64 46.77 -45.34 -0.85
N ASP A 65 46.06 -44.24 -1.15
CA ASP A 65 45.11 -44.21 -2.28
C ASP A 65 45.79 -44.43 -3.64
N ASP A 66 47.04 -43.97 -3.78
CA ASP A 66 47.85 -44.11 -4.99
C ASP A 66 49.35 -44.21 -4.62
N VAL A 67 50.08 -45.02 -5.39
CA VAL A 67 51.54 -45.22 -5.29
C VAL A 67 52.32 -44.57 -6.43
N LEU A 68 51.64 -44.03 -7.45
CA LEU A 68 52.26 -43.36 -8.60
C LEU A 68 53.38 -44.24 -9.21
N SER A 69 54.58 -43.67 -9.36
CA SER A 69 55.79 -44.35 -9.83
C SER A 69 56.71 -44.86 -8.70
N LEU A 70 56.17 -45.21 -7.52
CA LEU A 70 56.93 -45.85 -6.45
C LEU A 70 57.29 -47.31 -6.82
N VAL A 71 58.50 -47.76 -6.47
CA VAL A 71 59.00 -49.10 -6.81
C VAL A 71 59.60 -49.81 -5.58
N PRO A 72 59.73 -51.15 -5.60
CA PRO A 72 60.61 -51.85 -4.66
C PRO A 72 62.03 -51.25 -4.67
N GLN A 73 62.70 -51.25 -3.52
CA GLN A 73 63.95 -50.54 -3.24
C GLN A 73 63.88 -48.99 -3.23
N SER A 74 62.75 -48.34 -3.55
CA SER A 74 62.57 -46.89 -3.30
C SER A 74 62.90 -46.53 -1.85
N ALA A 75 63.58 -45.40 -1.65
CA ALA A 75 64.00 -44.95 -0.33
C ALA A 75 62.82 -44.66 0.61
N VAL A 76 63.02 -44.91 1.90
CA VAL A 76 62.15 -44.44 2.99
C VAL A 76 62.96 -43.50 3.86
N LYS A 77 62.45 -42.28 4.06
CA LYS A 77 63.17 -41.17 4.70
C LYS A 77 62.46 -40.68 5.95
N VAL A 78 63.21 -40.09 6.88
CA VAL A 78 62.73 -39.30 8.03
C VAL A 78 63.53 -37.99 8.01
N ASN A 79 62.85 -36.85 7.86
CA ASN A 79 63.48 -35.53 7.69
C ASN A 79 64.58 -35.53 6.61
N ASP A 80 64.24 -35.98 5.39
CA ASP A 80 65.14 -36.18 4.24
C ASP A 80 66.31 -37.18 4.41
N VAL A 81 66.56 -37.70 5.62
CA VAL A 81 67.57 -38.75 5.85
C VAL A 81 66.99 -40.11 5.46
N ALA A 82 67.64 -40.82 4.55
CA ALA A 82 67.26 -42.18 4.18
C ALA A 82 67.54 -43.16 5.34
N VAL A 83 66.47 -43.77 5.86
CA VAL A 83 66.48 -44.66 7.05
C VAL A 83 65.85 -46.03 6.78
N GLY A 84 65.33 -46.25 5.58
CA GLY A 84 64.66 -47.49 5.20
C GLY A 84 64.53 -47.64 3.69
N ARG A 85 63.87 -48.71 3.27
CA ARG A 85 63.50 -48.96 1.87
C ARG A 85 62.14 -49.66 1.75
N VAL A 86 61.45 -49.40 0.64
CA VAL A 86 60.28 -50.18 0.21
C VAL A 86 60.75 -51.58 -0.16
N THR A 87 60.03 -52.60 0.29
CA THR A 87 60.34 -54.02 0.04
C THR A 87 59.29 -54.72 -0.80
N ARG A 88 58.02 -54.31 -0.70
CA ARG A 88 56.92 -54.85 -1.50
C ARG A 88 55.82 -53.80 -1.69
N ILE A 89 55.15 -53.83 -2.84
CA ILE A 89 53.98 -53.00 -3.15
C ILE A 89 52.92 -53.94 -3.70
N GLU A 90 51.74 -53.97 -3.06
CA GLU A 90 50.63 -54.87 -3.38
C GLU A 90 49.32 -54.06 -3.44
N LEU A 91 48.32 -54.55 -4.18
CA LEU A 91 46.97 -53.95 -4.17
C LEU A 91 46.17 -54.52 -2.98
N GLY A 92 45.55 -53.66 -2.18
CA GLY A 92 44.65 -54.04 -1.10
C GLY A 92 43.36 -54.69 -1.63
N GLY A 93 42.87 -55.71 -0.92
CA GLY A 93 41.79 -56.57 -1.42
C GLY A 93 40.40 -55.94 -1.45
N GLU A 94 39.94 -55.37 -0.32
CA GLU A 94 38.57 -54.84 -0.20
C GLU A 94 38.53 -53.33 -0.47
N ASP A 95 39.46 -52.56 0.09
CA ASP A 95 39.50 -51.09 0.01
C ASP A 95 40.19 -50.52 -1.25
N TRP A 96 40.78 -51.37 -2.10
CA TRP A 96 41.61 -51.00 -3.27
C TRP A 96 42.84 -50.12 -3.00
N ALA A 97 43.09 -49.70 -1.75
CA ALA A 97 44.28 -48.96 -1.35
C ALA A 97 45.57 -49.77 -1.62
N ALA A 98 46.60 -49.09 -2.13
CA ALA A 98 47.91 -49.69 -2.39
C ALA A 98 48.69 -49.88 -1.08
N ARG A 99 49.08 -51.13 -0.81
CA ARG A 99 49.77 -51.56 0.41
C ARG A 99 51.28 -51.60 0.18
N VAL A 100 51.99 -50.63 0.75
CA VAL A 100 53.45 -50.47 0.66
C VAL A 100 54.10 -51.02 1.92
N THR A 101 54.79 -52.15 1.81
CA THR A 101 55.56 -52.75 2.90
C THR A 101 57.01 -52.29 2.85
N MET A 102 57.51 -51.73 3.95
CA MET A 102 58.83 -51.12 4.07
C MET A 102 59.62 -51.65 5.27
N LYS A 103 60.94 -51.67 5.16
CA LYS A 103 61.85 -51.97 6.29
C LYS A 103 62.63 -50.72 6.68
N ILE A 104 62.68 -50.44 7.98
CA ILE A 104 63.20 -49.22 8.60
C ILE A 104 64.27 -49.60 9.63
N ASN A 105 65.32 -48.80 9.74
CA ASN A 105 66.43 -49.02 10.68
C ASN A 105 65.95 -48.99 12.14
N GLY A 106 66.27 -50.03 12.91
CA GLY A 106 65.88 -50.20 14.32
C GLY A 106 66.41 -49.15 15.30
N LYS A 107 67.27 -48.23 14.86
CA LYS A 107 67.68 -47.03 15.62
C LYS A 107 66.66 -45.89 15.54
N VAL A 108 65.81 -45.85 14.51
CA VAL A 108 64.78 -44.82 14.32
C VAL A 108 63.71 -44.92 15.40
N ARG A 109 63.18 -43.78 15.84
CA ARG A 109 62.07 -43.68 16.79
C ARG A 109 61.01 -42.75 16.21
N LEU A 110 59.86 -43.31 15.88
CA LEU A 110 58.66 -42.61 15.42
C LEU A 110 57.51 -42.90 16.40
N PRO A 111 56.61 -41.94 16.67
CA PRO A 111 55.43 -42.18 17.50
C PRO A 111 54.43 -43.11 16.80
N ALA A 112 53.50 -43.70 17.55
CA ALA A 112 52.57 -44.71 17.01
C ALA A 112 51.57 -44.12 15.97
N ASP A 113 51.28 -42.83 16.07
CA ASP A 113 50.44 -42.04 15.16
C ASP A 113 51.22 -41.39 14.00
N ALA A 114 52.50 -41.75 13.79
CA ALA A 114 53.28 -41.32 12.63
C ALA A 114 52.55 -41.61 11.29
N GLY A 115 52.71 -40.71 10.32
CA GLY A 115 52.15 -40.82 8.98
C GLY A 115 53.20 -41.13 7.92
N ALA A 116 52.74 -41.40 6.70
CA ALA A 116 53.60 -41.69 5.54
C ALA A 116 53.16 -40.88 4.31
N ARG A 117 54.06 -40.07 3.75
CA ARG A 117 53.80 -39.29 2.53
C ARG A 117 54.56 -39.86 1.35
N LEU A 118 53.91 -39.92 0.19
CA LEU A 118 54.54 -40.21 -1.08
C LEU A 118 55.06 -38.90 -1.69
N GLU A 119 56.38 -38.77 -1.70
CA GLU A 119 57.08 -37.56 -2.12
C GLU A 119 58.08 -37.88 -3.25
N GLN A 120 58.71 -36.84 -3.82
CA GLN A 120 59.61 -36.98 -4.97
C GLN A 120 60.88 -36.17 -4.74
N SER A 121 62.06 -36.74 -5.01
CA SER A 121 63.34 -36.12 -4.63
C SER A 121 63.70 -34.87 -5.47
N SER A 122 63.01 -34.62 -6.58
CA SER A 122 63.06 -33.42 -7.44
C SER A 122 61.93 -33.50 -8.46
N LEU A 123 61.69 -32.46 -9.28
CA LEU A 123 60.64 -32.44 -10.32
C LEU A 123 60.72 -33.63 -11.31
N LEU A 124 61.93 -34.12 -11.59
CA LEU A 124 62.20 -35.32 -12.40
C LEU A 124 62.91 -36.42 -11.59
N GLY A 125 62.79 -36.37 -10.25
CA GLY A 125 63.42 -37.33 -9.35
C GLY A 125 62.57 -38.60 -9.15
N GLU A 126 63.17 -39.60 -8.52
CA GLU A 126 62.46 -40.80 -8.03
C GLU A 126 61.39 -40.47 -6.98
N LYS A 127 60.33 -41.29 -6.91
CA LYS A 127 59.35 -41.29 -5.82
C LYS A 127 59.90 -42.05 -4.62
N TYR A 128 59.65 -41.53 -3.41
CA TYR A 128 60.12 -42.07 -2.14
C TYR A 128 59.07 -41.89 -1.03
N VAL A 129 59.17 -42.64 0.06
CA VAL A 129 58.24 -42.50 1.20
C VAL A 129 58.87 -41.64 2.29
N GLN A 130 58.26 -40.50 2.60
CA GLN A 130 58.62 -39.63 3.71
C GLN A 130 57.77 -39.98 4.94
N LEU A 131 58.38 -40.61 5.94
CA LEU A 131 57.72 -40.85 7.24
C LEU A 131 57.73 -39.56 8.07
N VAL A 132 56.58 -39.21 8.65
CA VAL A 132 56.39 -37.95 9.36
C VAL A 132 55.79 -38.18 10.75
N ALA A 133 56.29 -37.47 11.75
CA ALA A 133 55.57 -37.33 13.02
C ALA A 133 54.37 -36.37 12.82
N PRO A 134 53.25 -36.55 13.54
CA PRO A 134 52.18 -35.57 13.58
C PRO A 134 52.64 -34.27 14.27
N ALA A 135 51.88 -33.18 14.07
CA ALA A 135 52.17 -31.90 14.71
C ALA A 135 51.92 -31.89 16.24
N GLU A 136 51.02 -32.76 16.70
CA GLU A 136 50.78 -33.06 18.12
C GLU A 136 50.81 -34.59 18.28
N GLU A 137 51.55 -35.12 19.26
CA GLU A 137 51.55 -36.55 19.57
C GLU A 137 50.27 -36.92 20.34
N THR A 138 49.39 -37.68 19.71
CA THR A 138 48.07 -38.09 20.23
C THR A 138 48.05 -39.55 20.71
N ALA A 139 48.92 -40.40 20.15
CA ALA A 139 49.00 -41.82 20.48
C ALA A 139 50.19 -42.16 21.38
N ALA A 140 49.91 -42.69 22.58
CA ALA A 140 50.93 -43.18 23.48
C ALA A 140 51.58 -44.47 22.94
N GLY A 141 52.81 -44.37 22.43
CA GLY A 141 53.57 -45.53 21.95
C GLY A 141 54.65 -45.17 20.94
N ARG A 142 55.08 -46.17 20.16
CA ARG A 142 56.00 -46.01 19.02
C ARG A 142 55.52 -46.87 17.87
N LEU A 143 55.83 -46.45 16.65
CA LEU A 143 55.72 -47.27 15.46
C LEU A 143 56.70 -48.45 15.58
N GLY A 144 56.19 -49.69 15.52
CA GLY A 144 56.95 -50.92 15.73
C GLY A 144 56.81 -51.93 14.57
N ASP A 145 57.44 -53.09 14.70
CA ASP A 145 57.34 -54.16 13.69
C ASP A 145 55.88 -54.62 13.50
N GLY A 146 55.47 -54.82 12.25
CA GLY A 146 54.10 -55.18 11.87
C GLY A 146 53.08 -54.04 11.96
N SER A 147 53.49 -52.79 12.24
CA SER A 147 52.55 -51.67 12.32
C SER A 147 51.97 -51.28 10.96
N VAL A 148 50.67 -50.99 10.93
CA VAL A 148 49.98 -50.42 9.75
C VAL A 148 49.73 -48.92 9.94
N ILE A 149 50.14 -48.12 8.97
CA ILE A 149 49.76 -46.72 8.80
C ILE A 149 48.56 -46.70 7.84
N PRO A 150 47.33 -46.46 8.32
CA PRO A 150 46.12 -46.49 7.49
C PRO A 150 46.04 -45.26 6.59
N VAL A 151 45.27 -45.34 5.51
CA VAL A 151 45.07 -44.29 4.49
C VAL A 151 44.89 -42.89 5.07
N ALA A 152 44.07 -42.75 6.13
CA ALA A 152 43.81 -41.47 6.81
C ALA A 152 45.04 -40.80 7.48
N ARG A 153 46.18 -41.49 7.59
CA ARG A 153 47.48 -40.97 8.03
C ARG A 153 48.53 -40.95 6.89
N THR A 154 48.09 -41.09 5.65
CA THR A 154 48.94 -41.01 4.46
C THR A 154 48.56 -39.85 3.54
N GLY A 155 49.31 -39.70 2.46
CA GLY A 155 49.00 -38.78 1.37
C GLY A 155 50.10 -38.73 0.32
N ARG A 156 49.87 -37.98 -0.76
CA ARG A 156 50.87 -37.69 -1.79
C ARG A 156 51.04 -36.19 -1.97
N ASN A 157 52.19 -35.76 -2.50
CA ASN A 157 52.33 -34.40 -2.99
C ASN A 157 51.46 -34.19 -4.26
N THR A 158 51.02 -32.95 -4.49
CA THR A 158 50.31 -32.55 -5.72
C THR A 158 51.24 -32.70 -6.92
N GLU A 159 50.74 -33.25 -8.03
CA GLU A 159 51.56 -33.45 -9.23
C GLU A 159 51.54 -32.22 -10.16
N VAL A 160 52.57 -32.07 -10.99
CA VAL A 160 52.71 -30.92 -11.90
C VAL A 160 51.60 -30.95 -12.95
N GLU A 161 51.22 -32.15 -13.37
CA GLU A 161 50.12 -32.50 -14.26
C GLU A 161 48.75 -32.13 -13.65
N GLU A 162 48.60 -32.27 -12.34
CA GLU A 162 47.39 -31.91 -11.59
C GLU A 162 47.23 -30.38 -11.50
N VAL A 163 48.34 -29.66 -11.28
CA VAL A 163 48.38 -28.19 -11.34
C VAL A 163 48.12 -27.68 -12.77
N PHE A 164 48.72 -28.28 -13.80
CA PHE A 164 48.44 -27.94 -15.20
C PHE A 164 47.01 -28.31 -15.61
N GLY A 165 46.42 -29.38 -15.05
CA GLY A 165 45.02 -29.72 -15.21
C GLY A 165 44.09 -28.65 -14.63
N ALA A 166 44.35 -28.20 -13.40
CA ALA A 166 43.60 -27.11 -12.78
C ALA A 166 43.74 -25.77 -13.54
N LEU A 167 44.95 -25.43 -14.00
CA LEU A 167 45.20 -24.26 -14.84
C LEU A 167 44.53 -24.39 -16.22
N SER A 168 44.50 -25.59 -16.79
CA SER A 168 43.81 -25.91 -18.04
C SER A 168 42.29 -25.74 -17.89
N LEU A 169 41.70 -26.17 -16.76
CA LEU A 169 40.28 -25.93 -16.47
C LEU A 169 39.96 -24.43 -16.33
N LEU A 170 40.83 -23.66 -15.68
CA LEU A 170 40.71 -22.20 -15.58
C LEU A 170 40.78 -21.52 -16.96
N LEU A 171 41.76 -21.91 -17.79
CA LEU A 171 42.05 -21.28 -19.08
C LEU A 171 41.07 -21.72 -20.19
N ASN A 172 40.65 -22.99 -20.21
CA ASN A 172 39.67 -23.53 -21.17
C ASN A 172 38.20 -23.27 -20.77
N GLY A 173 37.96 -22.39 -19.80
CA GLY A 173 36.66 -21.75 -19.64
C GLY A 173 35.86 -22.09 -18.37
N GLY A 174 36.49 -22.62 -17.32
CA GLY A 174 35.84 -22.96 -16.04
C GLY A 174 35.06 -21.82 -15.35
N GLY A 175 35.27 -20.57 -15.76
CA GLY A 175 34.40 -19.42 -15.42
C GLY A 175 33.89 -18.60 -16.63
N VAL A 176 34.23 -18.98 -17.86
CA VAL A 176 33.97 -18.14 -19.07
C VAL A 176 32.51 -18.22 -19.52
N ASN A 177 31.83 -19.34 -19.27
CA ASN A 177 30.38 -19.41 -19.44
C ASN A 177 29.65 -18.43 -18.51
N GLN A 178 30.12 -18.27 -17.27
CA GLN A 178 29.59 -17.30 -16.32
C GLN A 178 29.89 -15.86 -16.77
N LEU A 179 31.06 -15.58 -17.35
CA LEU A 179 31.33 -14.26 -17.95
C LEU A 179 30.34 -13.94 -19.09
N LYS A 180 29.99 -14.92 -19.92
CA LYS A 180 28.95 -14.77 -20.95
C LYS A 180 27.58 -14.50 -20.32
N THR A 181 27.17 -15.25 -19.30
CA THR A 181 25.91 -15.01 -18.58
C THR A 181 25.88 -13.63 -17.94
N ILE A 182 26.91 -13.23 -17.19
CA ILE A 182 27.02 -11.90 -16.57
C ILE A 182 26.93 -10.79 -17.63
N THR A 183 27.60 -10.95 -18.77
CA THR A 183 27.52 -9.99 -19.88
C THR A 183 26.12 -9.94 -20.50
N GLN A 184 25.44 -11.08 -20.63
CA GLN A 184 24.07 -11.15 -21.15
C GLN A 184 23.05 -10.54 -20.19
N GLU A 185 23.14 -10.82 -18.88
CA GLU A 185 22.28 -10.22 -17.85
C GLU A 185 22.51 -8.70 -17.72
N LEU A 186 23.76 -8.24 -17.78
CA LEU A 186 24.07 -6.80 -17.82
C LEU A 186 23.51 -6.14 -19.09
N ASN A 187 23.60 -6.78 -20.26
CA ASN A 187 22.97 -6.27 -21.48
C ASN A 187 21.43 -6.37 -21.44
N ALA A 188 20.83 -7.30 -20.70
CA ALA A 188 19.38 -7.35 -20.52
C ALA A 188 18.88 -6.29 -19.52
N ALA A 189 19.71 -5.93 -18.53
CA ALA A 189 19.42 -4.89 -17.56
C ALA A 189 19.62 -3.46 -18.11
N LEU A 190 20.60 -3.27 -18.99
CA LEU A 190 21.00 -1.95 -19.51
C LEU A 190 20.59 -1.70 -20.98
N GLY A 191 20.55 -2.75 -21.81
CA GLY A 191 20.27 -2.64 -23.23
C GLY A 191 18.84 -2.19 -23.51
N GLY A 192 18.68 -1.25 -24.43
CA GLY A 192 17.39 -0.60 -24.70
C GLY A 192 16.97 0.42 -23.63
N ARG A 193 17.81 0.70 -22.62
CA ARG A 193 17.61 1.76 -21.61
C ARG A 193 18.60 2.92 -21.74
N GLU A 194 19.37 2.97 -22.81
CA GLU A 194 20.30 4.05 -23.12
C GLU A 194 19.60 5.42 -23.27
N PRO A 195 18.36 5.53 -23.81
CA PRO A 195 17.59 6.77 -23.77
C PRO A 195 17.27 7.23 -22.35
N GLU A 196 16.88 6.32 -21.46
CA GLU A 196 16.53 6.58 -20.06
C GLU A 196 17.75 7.01 -19.26
N VAL A 197 18.89 6.32 -19.41
CA VAL A 197 20.17 6.71 -18.79
C VAL A 197 20.60 8.08 -19.28
N ARG A 198 20.51 8.36 -20.59
CA ARG A 198 20.81 9.68 -21.17
C ARG A 198 19.84 10.77 -20.69
N SER A 199 18.57 10.42 -20.46
CA SER A 199 17.55 11.30 -19.89
C SER A 199 17.83 11.61 -18.41
N MET A 200 18.22 10.60 -17.62
CA MET A 200 18.66 10.77 -16.23
C MET A 200 19.88 11.68 -16.15
N LEU A 201 20.93 11.43 -16.93
CA LEU A 201 22.14 12.26 -16.94
C LEU A 201 21.84 13.72 -17.34
N LYS A 202 20.95 13.94 -18.32
CA LYS A 202 20.47 15.29 -18.64
C LYS A 202 19.72 15.94 -17.47
N ARG A 203 18.82 15.22 -16.79
CA ARG A 203 18.07 15.73 -15.62
C ARG A 203 19.00 16.06 -14.44
N VAL A 204 20.02 15.23 -14.19
CA VAL A 204 21.06 15.48 -13.19
C VAL A 204 21.86 16.72 -13.56
N ASN A 205 22.28 16.87 -14.83
CA ASN A 205 22.95 18.09 -15.28
C ASN A 205 22.07 19.33 -15.09
N THR A 206 20.81 19.30 -15.53
CA THR A 206 19.87 20.42 -15.32
C THR A 206 19.70 20.75 -13.84
N LEU A 207 19.54 19.75 -12.97
CA LEU A 207 19.43 19.96 -11.52
C LEU A 207 20.70 20.62 -10.94
N VAL A 208 21.88 20.16 -11.33
CA VAL A 208 23.16 20.73 -10.87
C VAL A 208 23.36 22.15 -11.40
N THR A 209 23.11 22.40 -12.69
CA THR A 209 23.18 23.75 -13.28
C THR A 209 22.21 24.70 -12.57
N THR A 210 20.93 24.33 -12.42
CA THR A 210 19.94 25.19 -11.76
C THR A 210 20.23 25.38 -10.26
N LEU A 211 20.84 24.41 -9.58
CA LEU A 211 21.27 24.57 -8.19
C LEU A 211 22.45 25.55 -8.06
N ASP A 212 23.40 25.54 -9.01
CA ASP A 212 24.53 26.48 -9.04
C ASP A 212 24.06 27.89 -9.47
N GLU A 213 23.17 28.00 -10.46
CA GLU A 213 22.50 29.25 -10.87
C GLU A 213 21.72 29.92 -9.72
N ASN A 214 21.18 29.14 -8.77
CA ASN A 214 20.41 29.63 -7.62
C ASN A 214 21.23 29.69 -6.32
N ARG A 215 22.53 29.36 -6.36
CA ARG A 215 23.41 29.27 -5.19
C ARG A 215 23.44 30.54 -4.35
N ASP A 216 23.55 31.69 -5.01
CA ASP A 216 23.63 32.99 -4.33
C ASP A 216 22.29 33.35 -3.69
N ALA A 217 21.17 33.11 -4.38
CA ALA A 217 19.82 33.32 -3.83
C ALA A 217 19.51 32.40 -2.63
N ILE A 218 20.01 31.16 -2.64
CA ILE A 218 19.94 30.24 -1.48
C ILE A 218 20.80 30.77 -0.32
N THR A 219 21.98 31.32 -0.62
CA THR A 219 22.89 31.90 0.37
C THR A 219 22.27 33.15 1.01
N ASP A 220 21.73 34.07 0.20
CA ASP A 220 21.00 35.26 0.67
C ASP A 220 19.77 34.91 1.52
N ALA A 221 19.05 33.84 1.17
CA ALA A 221 17.92 33.36 1.97
C ALA A 221 18.37 32.82 3.34
N LEU A 222 19.45 32.04 3.39
CA LEU A 222 20.05 31.56 4.64
C LEU A 222 20.58 32.72 5.50
N ASP A 223 21.22 33.71 4.87
CA ASP A 223 21.72 34.90 5.54
C ASP A 223 20.58 35.79 6.04
N GLY A 224 19.47 35.87 5.30
CA GLY A 224 18.21 36.49 5.73
C GLY A 224 17.60 35.80 6.97
N VAL A 225 17.55 34.46 6.99
CA VAL A 225 17.12 33.67 8.15
C VAL A 225 18.05 33.88 9.35
N ASN A 226 19.37 33.97 9.12
CA ASN A 226 20.36 34.26 10.16
C ASN A 226 20.18 35.67 10.75
N ARG A 227 20.02 36.69 9.90
CA ARG A 227 19.74 38.09 10.31
C ARG A 227 18.42 38.20 11.06
N LEU A 228 17.37 37.50 10.63
CA LEU A 228 16.09 37.42 11.34
C LEU A 228 16.25 36.75 12.71
N SER A 229 16.95 35.62 12.77
CA SER A 229 17.20 34.88 14.01
C SER A 229 18.01 35.68 15.01
N SER A 230 19.05 36.39 14.55
CA SER A 230 19.85 37.32 15.37
C SER A 230 19.03 38.51 15.86
N THR A 231 18.18 39.10 15.00
CA THR A 231 17.25 40.16 15.38
C THR A 231 16.25 39.70 16.45
N LEU A 232 15.70 38.49 16.29
CA LEU A 232 14.74 37.90 17.22
C LEU A 232 15.40 37.51 18.55
N ALA A 233 16.63 37.00 18.52
CA ALA A 233 17.43 36.71 19.71
C ALA A 233 17.77 38.00 20.49
N THR A 234 18.11 39.08 19.78
CA THR A 234 18.36 40.41 20.38
C THR A 234 17.08 40.98 21.00
N ARG A 235 15.94 40.88 20.30
CA ARG A 235 14.62 41.32 20.78
C ARG A 235 13.90 40.29 21.67
N LYS A 236 14.60 39.25 22.16
CA LYS A 236 14.01 38.18 23.01
C LYS A 236 13.32 38.73 24.25
N LYS A 237 13.82 39.85 24.81
CA LYS A 237 13.20 40.55 25.94
C LYS A 237 11.86 41.17 25.54
N ASP A 238 11.81 41.89 24.42
CA ASP A 238 10.60 42.57 23.93
C ASP A 238 9.50 41.57 23.54
N VAL A 239 9.89 40.46 22.89
CA VAL A 239 8.96 39.36 22.56
C VAL A 239 8.44 38.70 23.84
N GLY A 240 9.29 38.52 24.86
CA GLY A 240 8.87 38.05 26.18
C GLY A 240 7.89 39.01 26.87
N THR A 241 8.12 40.32 26.77
CA THR A 241 7.19 41.35 27.27
C THR A 241 5.84 41.24 26.56
N VAL A 242 5.80 41.26 25.22
CA VAL A 242 4.56 41.14 24.45
C VAL A 242 3.78 39.87 24.78
N LEU A 243 4.45 38.71 24.91
CA LEU A 243 3.79 37.46 25.30
C LEU A 243 3.26 37.46 26.75
N THR A 244 3.91 38.21 27.64
CA THR A 244 3.44 38.42 29.03
C THR A 244 2.20 39.32 29.03
N ASP A 245 2.28 40.46 28.34
CA ASP A 245 1.23 41.49 28.28
C ASP A 245 0.00 41.06 27.46
N LEU A 246 0.15 40.04 26.60
CA LEU A 246 -0.98 39.38 25.93
C LEU A 246 -1.90 38.67 26.94
N SER A 247 -1.40 38.23 28.10
CA SER A 247 -2.18 37.47 29.08
C SER A 247 -3.32 38.30 29.73
N PRO A 248 -3.11 39.56 30.15
CA PRO A 248 -4.19 40.50 30.47
C PRO A 248 -5.22 40.70 29.35
N GLY A 249 -4.77 40.80 28.09
CA GLY A 249 -5.64 40.95 26.92
C GLY A 249 -6.55 39.74 26.70
N LEU A 250 -5.97 38.54 26.74
CA LEU A 250 -6.71 37.28 26.61
C LEU A 250 -7.72 37.07 27.76
N LYS A 251 -7.35 37.40 29.00
CA LYS A 251 -8.29 37.42 30.15
C LYS A 251 -9.41 38.45 30.00
N THR A 252 -9.21 39.52 29.23
CA THR A 252 -10.26 40.51 28.93
C THR A 252 -11.22 39.98 27.87
N LEU A 253 -10.69 39.35 26.82
CA LEU A 253 -11.50 38.68 25.79
C LEU A 253 -12.30 37.49 26.36
N GLU A 254 -11.71 36.72 27.28
CA GLU A 254 -12.39 35.65 28.04
C GLU A 254 -13.60 36.19 28.81
N LYS A 255 -13.44 37.30 29.55
CA LYS A 255 -14.56 37.98 30.23
C LYS A 255 -15.62 38.49 29.26
N GLN A 256 -15.23 38.99 28.09
CA GLN A 256 -16.13 39.51 27.06
C GLN A 256 -16.83 38.42 26.23
N ARG A 257 -16.36 37.16 26.28
CA ARG A 257 -16.98 36.00 25.60
C ARG A 257 -18.47 35.86 25.90
N GLY A 258 -18.89 36.14 27.14
CA GLY A 258 -20.31 36.11 27.53
C GLY A 258 -21.14 37.13 26.75
N SER A 259 -20.68 38.38 26.67
CA SER A 259 -21.35 39.46 25.93
C SER A 259 -21.35 39.22 24.41
N LEU A 260 -20.27 38.65 23.86
CA LEU A 260 -20.21 38.29 22.44
C LEU A 260 -21.21 37.18 22.09
N LEU A 261 -21.33 36.14 22.92
CA LEU A 261 -22.34 35.08 22.75
C LEU A 261 -23.77 35.60 22.97
N ALA A 262 -23.98 36.59 23.84
CA ALA A 262 -25.26 37.26 23.99
C ALA A 262 -25.61 38.07 22.73
N MET A 263 -24.67 38.86 22.19
CA MET A 263 -24.88 39.64 20.96
C MET A 263 -25.24 38.76 19.77
N LEU A 264 -24.55 37.62 19.59
CA LEU A 264 -24.83 36.67 18.52
C LEU A 264 -26.22 36.03 18.65
N ARG A 265 -26.66 35.69 19.88
CA ARG A 265 -28.02 35.18 20.13
C ARG A 265 -29.10 36.23 19.92
N SER A 266 -28.85 37.49 20.27
CA SER A 266 -29.77 38.59 19.98
C SER A 266 -29.90 38.84 18.47
N LEU A 267 -28.82 38.69 17.71
CA LEU A 267 -28.82 38.82 16.25
C LEU A 267 -29.58 37.65 15.58
N ASP A 268 -29.36 36.42 16.05
CA ASP A 268 -30.10 35.22 15.63
C ASP A 268 -31.61 35.36 15.92
N THR A 269 -31.97 35.77 17.13
CA THR A 269 -33.36 36.06 17.52
C THR A 269 -34.00 37.14 16.64
N LEU A 270 -33.28 38.24 16.39
CA LEU A 270 -33.74 39.32 15.52
C LEU A 270 -33.94 38.84 14.07
N SER A 271 -33.04 37.98 13.57
CA SER A 271 -33.16 37.39 12.22
C SER A 271 -34.40 36.48 12.12
N GLY A 272 -34.66 35.64 13.12
CA GLY A 272 -35.87 34.81 13.18
C GLY A 272 -37.16 35.63 13.16
N VAL A 273 -37.23 36.70 13.97
CA VAL A 273 -38.39 37.62 13.99
C VAL A 273 -38.55 38.35 12.65
N ALA A 274 -37.46 38.82 12.04
CA ALA A 274 -37.50 39.51 10.75
C ALA A 274 -37.99 38.60 9.62
N VAL A 275 -37.47 37.37 9.52
CA VAL A 275 -37.90 36.39 8.51
C VAL A 275 -39.37 36.02 8.69
N ALA A 276 -39.81 35.69 9.90
CA ALA A 276 -41.20 35.35 10.18
C ALA A 276 -42.17 36.51 9.84
N THR A 277 -41.76 37.76 10.06
CA THR A 277 -42.55 38.95 9.70
C THR A 277 -42.66 39.12 8.18
N ILE A 278 -41.57 38.86 7.44
CA ILE A 278 -41.53 38.96 5.97
C ILE A 278 -42.40 37.86 5.32
N ASP A 279 -42.28 36.62 5.78
CA ASP A 279 -43.06 35.51 5.22
C ASP A 279 -44.57 35.67 5.52
N ALA A 280 -44.95 36.06 6.74
CA ALA A 280 -46.34 36.34 7.08
C ALA A 280 -46.93 37.49 6.23
N SER A 281 -46.22 38.62 6.12
CA SER A 281 -46.65 39.77 5.32
C SER A 281 -46.82 39.43 3.83
N LYS A 282 -45.99 38.53 3.31
CA LYS A 282 -46.08 38.02 1.93
C LYS A 282 -47.26 37.07 1.73
N ASP A 283 -47.51 36.16 2.66
CA ASP A 283 -48.64 35.23 2.57
C ASP A 283 -49.99 35.96 2.72
N ASP A 284 -50.08 36.94 3.64
CA ASP A 284 -51.24 37.84 3.77
C ASP A 284 -51.47 38.63 2.48
N MET A 285 -50.44 39.28 1.92
CA MET A 285 -50.54 40.01 0.64
C MET A 285 -50.98 39.10 -0.52
N VAL A 286 -50.51 37.84 -0.55
CA VAL A 286 -50.94 36.85 -1.55
C VAL A 286 -52.37 36.38 -1.31
N ALA A 287 -52.86 36.33 -0.07
CA ALA A 287 -54.24 36.04 0.25
C ALA A 287 -55.18 37.19 -0.16
N ASP A 288 -54.83 38.44 0.15
CA ASP A 288 -55.58 39.64 -0.23
C ASP A 288 -55.69 39.78 -1.75
N LEU A 289 -54.59 39.59 -2.49
CA LEU A 289 -54.61 39.63 -3.95
C LEU A 289 -55.48 38.51 -4.57
N LYS A 290 -55.55 37.33 -3.93
CA LYS A 290 -56.49 36.26 -4.34
C LYS A 290 -57.94 36.61 -4.00
N ALA A 291 -58.21 37.29 -2.89
CA ALA A 291 -59.54 37.74 -2.50
C ALA A 291 -60.05 38.90 -3.38
N LEU A 292 -59.16 39.75 -3.89
CA LEU A 292 -59.45 40.82 -4.84
C LEU A 292 -59.61 40.33 -6.29
N ALA A 293 -59.02 39.19 -6.66
CA ALA A 293 -59.12 38.63 -8.01
C ALA A 293 -60.58 38.45 -8.52
N PRO A 294 -61.56 37.90 -7.77
CA PRO A 294 -62.93 37.77 -8.25
C PRO A 294 -63.68 39.10 -8.40
N THR A 295 -63.43 40.11 -7.55
CA THR A 295 -64.06 41.43 -7.69
C THR A 295 -63.46 42.23 -8.84
N LEU A 296 -62.14 42.18 -9.02
CA LEU A 296 -61.48 42.75 -10.20
C LEU A 296 -61.90 42.05 -11.49
N LYS A 297 -62.10 40.73 -11.47
CA LYS A 297 -62.66 40.00 -12.62
C LYS A 297 -64.10 40.40 -12.90
N ALA A 298 -64.97 40.53 -11.91
CA ALA A 298 -66.34 40.99 -12.12
C ALA A 298 -66.40 42.41 -12.72
N LEU A 299 -65.49 43.29 -12.31
CA LEU A 299 -65.36 44.63 -12.88
C LEU A 299 -64.83 44.62 -14.32
N ALA A 300 -63.91 43.71 -14.66
CA ALA A 300 -63.40 43.55 -16.02
C ALA A 300 -64.43 42.87 -16.96
N ASP A 301 -65.18 41.89 -16.45
CA ASP A 301 -66.25 41.19 -17.18
C ASP A 301 -67.44 42.11 -17.49
N ALA A 302 -67.61 43.21 -16.75
CA ALA A 302 -68.62 44.25 -17.01
C ALA A 302 -68.28 45.17 -18.21
N GLY A 303 -67.05 45.09 -18.76
CA GLY A 303 -66.69 45.62 -20.08
C GLY A 303 -67.22 47.02 -20.43
N SER A 304 -68.02 47.07 -21.51
CA SER A 304 -68.69 48.27 -22.02
C SER A 304 -69.95 48.65 -21.25
N ASP A 305 -70.61 47.68 -20.59
CA ASP A 305 -71.90 47.88 -19.92
C ASP A 305 -71.81 48.95 -18.81
N LEU A 306 -70.64 49.11 -18.18
CA LEU A 306 -70.39 50.14 -17.18
C LEU A 306 -70.31 51.57 -17.80
N PRO A 307 -69.47 51.86 -18.81
CA PRO A 307 -69.56 53.09 -19.60
C PRO A 307 -70.97 53.37 -20.17
N ASP A 308 -71.64 52.37 -20.73
CA ASP A 308 -72.89 52.57 -21.46
C ASP A 308 -74.06 52.85 -20.51
N SER A 309 -74.13 52.15 -19.36
CA SER A 309 -75.11 52.45 -18.31
C SER A 309 -74.90 53.82 -17.66
N LEU A 310 -73.66 54.32 -17.58
CA LEU A 310 -73.37 55.68 -17.12
C LEU A 310 -73.84 56.76 -18.11
N GLN A 311 -73.81 56.50 -19.42
CA GLN A 311 -74.41 57.40 -20.43
C GLN A 311 -75.93 57.47 -20.26
N VAL A 312 -76.59 56.32 -20.14
CA VAL A 312 -78.06 56.23 -19.96
C VAL A 312 -78.52 56.91 -18.67
N LEU A 313 -77.77 56.74 -17.57
CA LEU A 313 -78.09 57.34 -16.26
C LEU A 313 -78.12 58.88 -16.28
N LEU A 314 -77.32 59.51 -17.15
CA LEU A 314 -77.21 60.97 -17.25
C LEU A 314 -78.09 61.60 -18.35
N THR A 315 -78.67 60.80 -19.25
CA THR A 315 -79.42 61.30 -20.42
C THR A 315 -80.90 60.88 -20.46
N TYR A 316 -81.36 60.01 -19.56
CA TYR A 316 -82.77 59.60 -19.49
C TYR A 316 -83.74 60.81 -19.37
N PRO A 317 -84.83 60.89 -20.15
CA PRO A 317 -85.36 59.89 -21.09
C PRO A 317 -84.92 60.08 -22.57
N PHE A 318 -83.99 60.98 -22.85
CA PHE A 318 -83.55 61.35 -24.20
C PHE A 318 -82.07 60.97 -24.43
N THR A 319 -81.79 59.67 -24.56
CA THR A 319 -80.51 59.17 -25.07
C THR A 319 -80.34 59.57 -26.55
N ASP A 320 -79.10 59.61 -27.06
CA ASP A 320 -78.84 60.00 -28.47
C ASP A 320 -79.61 59.15 -29.49
N GLU A 321 -79.90 57.88 -29.17
CA GLU A 321 -80.74 56.98 -29.97
C GLU A 321 -82.13 57.59 -30.27
N VAL A 322 -82.70 58.36 -29.32
CA VAL A 322 -84.01 59.02 -29.47
C VAL A 322 -83.97 60.16 -30.49
N LEU A 323 -82.82 60.80 -30.69
CA LEU A 323 -82.64 61.85 -31.69
C LEU A 323 -82.84 61.31 -33.12
N SER A 324 -82.60 60.01 -33.35
CA SER A 324 -82.88 59.35 -34.63
C SER A 324 -84.36 59.38 -35.03
N GLY A 325 -85.27 59.43 -34.05
CA GLY A 325 -86.72 59.47 -34.24
C GLY A 325 -87.27 60.86 -34.54
N VAL A 326 -86.55 61.93 -34.19
CA VAL A 326 -86.97 63.32 -34.45
C VAL A 326 -86.90 63.63 -35.95
N LYS A 327 -87.89 64.36 -36.48
CA LYS A 327 -87.98 64.71 -37.91
C LYS A 327 -88.32 66.19 -38.07
N GLY A 328 -87.28 67.03 -38.01
CA GLY A 328 -87.43 68.48 -37.98
C GLY A 328 -87.71 68.96 -36.57
N ASP A 329 -88.80 69.68 -36.39
CA ASP A 329 -89.24 70.35 -35.16
C ASP A 329 -90.31 69.56 -34.36
N TYR A 330 -90.69 68.36 -34.80
CA TYR A 330 -91.67 67.50 -34.12
C TYR A 330 -91.20 66.04 -33.93
N LEU A 331 -91.80 65.39 -32.93
CA LEU A 331 -91.65 63.97 -32.60
C LEU A 331 -93.04 63.36 -32.33
N ASN A 332 -93.56 62.59 -33.27
CA ASN A 332 -94.87 61.95 -33.14
C ASN A 332 -94.78 60.76 -32.17
N THR A 333 -95.41 60.91 -31.00
CA THR A 333 -95.36 59.92 -29.91
C THR A 333 -96.74 59.29 -29.70
N TYR A 334 -96.85 57.97 -29.87
CA TYR A 334 -98.10 57.22 -29.71
C TYR A 334 -98.09 56.44 -28.39
N LEU A 335 -99.04 56.72 -27.50
CA LEU A 335 -99.13 56.08 -26.17
C LEU A 335 -100.37 55.18 -26.07
N HIS A 336 -100.16 53.87 -26.14
CA HIS A 336 -101.22 52.89 -25.92
C HIS A 336 -101.33 52.51 -24.43
N LEU A 337 -102.35 53.04 -23.76
CA LEU A 337 -102.64 52.76 -22.35
C LEU A 337 -103.68 51.64 -22.22
N ALA A 338 -103.24 50.46 -21.76
CA ALA A 338 -104.13 49.38 -21.33
C ALA A 338 -104.39 49.49 -19.82
N ALA A 339 -105.55 50.05 -19.43
CA ALA A 339 -105.94 50.22 -18.03
C ALA A 339 -106.73 49.02 -17.50
N ALA A 340 -106.52 48.66 -16.23
CA ALA A 340 -107.32 47.63 -15.56
C ALA A 340 -108.73 48.15 -15.21
N PRO A 341 -109.78 47.30 -15.23
CA PRO A 341 -111.13 47.72 -14.85
C PRO A 341 -111.17 48.35 -13.45
N GLY A 342 -111.79 49.53 -13.34
CA GLY A 342 -111.81 50.34 -12.11
C GLY A 342 -110.76 51.44 -12.03
N THR A 343 -109.85 51.55 -13.01
CA THR A 343 -108.91 52.69 -13.10
C THR A 343 -109.67 53.97 -13.45
N VAL A 344 -109.55 55.02 -12.64
CA VAL A 344 -110.16 56.35 -12.89
C VAL A 344 -109.08 57.33 -13.33
N VAL A 345 -109.28 57.96 -14.50
CA VAL A 345 -108.41 59.03 -15.01
C VAL A 345 -108.86 60.37 -14.43
N VAL A 346 -107.93 61.13 -13.85
CA VAL A 346 -108.18 62.45 -13.24
C VAL A 346 -107.16 63.46 -13.78
N PRO A 347 -107.59 64.64 -14.27
CA PRO A 347 -108.98 65.07 -14.47
C PRO A 347 -109.70 64.19 -15.52
N PRO A 348 -111.04 64.05 -15.44
CA PRO A 348 -111.80 63.30 -16.44
C PRO A 348 -111.67 63.99 -17.81
N LEU A 349 -111.37 63.19 -18.84
CA LEU A 349 -111.30 63.66 -20.22
C LEU A 349 -112.69 64.14 -20.66
N ILE A 350 -112.83 65.45 -20.89
CA ILE A 350 -114.06 66.06 -21.41
C ILE A 350 -114.22 65.62 -22.87
N PRO A 351 -115.34 64.99 -23.27
CA PRO A 351 -115.59 64.68 -24.66
C PRO A 351 -115.81 65.98 -25.46
N GLY A 352 -114.84 66.33 -26.31
CA GLY A 352 -115.02 67.35 -27.33
C GLY A 352 -115.97 66.88 -28.44
N GLU A 353 -116.56 67.83 -29.17
CA GLU A 353 -117.50 67.52 -30.25
C GLU A 353 -116.83 66.76 -31.42
N PRO A 354 -117.52 65.79 -32.05
CA PRO A 354 -116.92 64.92 -33.05
C PRO A 354 -116.82 65.59 -34.43
N THR A 355 -115.62 66.02 -34.81
CA THR A 355 -115.34 66.57 -36.15
C THR A 355 -113.92 66.21 -36.63
N PRO A 356 -113.73 65.89 -37.92
CA PRO A 356 -114.53 65.01 -38.77
C PRO A 356 -113.72 63.77 -39.21
N THR A 357 -114.36 62.80 -39.87
CA THR A 357 -113.68 61.66 -40.48
C THR A 357 -112.77 62.10 -41.65
N GLU A 358 -111.46 61.89 -41.53
CA GLU A 358 -110.51 62.10 -42.62
C GLU A 358 -110.61 60.96 -43.68
N PRO A 359 -110.42 61.22 -45.00
CA PRO A 359 -110.66 60.23 -46.05
C PRO A 359 -109.69 59.03 -46.02
N PRO A 360 -110.04 57.89 -46.65
CA PRO A 360 -109.18 56.72 -46.69
C PRO A 360 -107.90 56.98 -47.50
N ALA A 361 -106.78 56.42 -47.03
CA ALA A 361 -105.50 56.47 -47.73
C ALA A 361 -105.61 55.86 -49.15
N PRO A 362 -105.09 56.53 -50.20
CA PRO A 362 -105.00 55.94 -51.54
C PRO A 362 -104.19 54.63 -51.53
N GLY A 363 -104.68 53.63 -52.27
CA GLY A 363 -104.20 52.26 -52.14
C GLY A 363 -102.81 51.98 -52.72
N GLU A 364 -102.13 51.01 -52.13
CA GLU A 364 -100.92 50.39 -52.68
C GLU A 364 -101.25 49.57 -53.95
N PRO A 365 -100.48 49.73 -55.04
CA PRO A 365 -100.38 48.74 -56.10
C PRO A 365 -99.18 47.82 -55.86
N GLY A 366 -99.38 46.49 -55.94
CA GLY A 366 -98.25 45.55 -56.18
C GLY A 366 -97.86 44.57 -55.06
N ALA A 367 -98.83 44.04 -54.31
CA ALA A 367 -98.57 42.86 -53.48
C ALA A 367 -98.45 41.57 -54.34
N GLU A 368 -97.28 41.32 -54.93
CA GLU A 368 -96.89 40.04 -55.52
C GLU A 368 -95.78 39.39 -54.65
N SER A 369 -95.97 38.20 -54.05
CA SER A 369 -95.95 36.86 -54.67
C SER A 369 -94.51 36.43 -55.05
N ARG A 370 -93.95 35.27 -54.65
CA ARG A 370 -94.46 34.12 -53.85
C ARG A 370 -93.31 33.08 -53.64
N ARG A 371 -93.07 32.64 -52.39
CA ARG A 371 -92.32 31.40 -52.00
C ARG A 371 -90.84 31.33 -52.50
N GLU A 372 -89.98 30.34 -52.21
CA GLU A 372 -90.04 29.12 -51.37
C GLU A 372 -88.67 28.82 -50.68
N ALA A 373 -88.50 27.64 -50.07
CA ALA A 373 -87.32 27.15 -49.32
C ALA A 373 -86.08 26.82 -50.24
N PRO A 374 -84.85 26.45 -49.77
CA PRO A 374 -84.53 25.70 -48.53
C PRO A 374 -83.18 26.01 -47.81
N ALA A 375 -82.85 25.21 -46.77
CA ALA A 375 -81.51 25.03 -46.18
C ALA A 375 -80.77 23.85 -46.88
N PRO A 376 -79.41 23.65 -46.80
CA PRO A 376 -78.64 23.49 -45.54
C PRO A 376 -77.14 23.91 -45.55
N GLY A 377 -76.41 23.74 -44.43
CA GLY A 377 -74.95 23.85 -44.37
C GLY A 377 -74.31 23.27 -43.08
N LYS A 378 -73.27 22.42 -43.20
CA LYS A 378 -72.50 21.80 -42.09
C LYS A 378 -71.18 22.58 -41.88
N LYS A 379 -70.43 22.54 -40.76
CA LYS A 379 -70.11 21.44 -39.82
C LYS A 379 -69.76 21.94 -38.39
N SER A 380 -69.79 21.03 -37.41
CA SER A 380 -69.18 21.11 -36.06
C SER A 380 -67.74 20.48 -36.09
N PRO A 381 -66.93 20.32 -35.00
CA PRO A 381 -67.20 20.39 -33.55
C PRO A 381 -66.17 21.31 -32.77
N ALA A 382 -65.95 21.30 -31.45
CA ALA A 382 -66.46 20.50 -30.31
C ALA A 382 -66.43 21.28 -28.96
N LYS A 383 -67.24 20.80 -28.00
CA LYS A 383 -67.09 20.72 -26.51
C LYS A 383 -66.00 21.55 -25.78
N SER A 384 -66.21 22.04 -24.55
CA SER A 384 -67.31 21.80 -23.59
C SER A 384 -67.57 23.00 -22.69
N GLY A 385 -68.84 23.29 -22.40
CA GLY A 385 -69.23 24.07 -21.23
C GLY A 385 -69.41 23.19 -19.98
N SER A 386 -69.50 23.85 -18.82
CA SER A 386 -70.20 23.36 -17.62
C SER A 386 -71.72 23.38 -17.87
N PRO A 387 -72.58 22.87 -16.96
CA PRO A 387 -73.43 23.84 -16.24
C PRO A 387 -73.90 23.44 -14.81
N SER A 388 -74.40 24.47 -14.11
CA SER A 388 -75.49 24.51 -13.09
C SER A 388 -75.55 23.48 -11.94
N ALA A 389 -75.64 23.80 -10.64
CA ALA A 389 -76.30 24.88 -9.87
C ALA A 389 -77.71 24.56 -9.31
N LYS A 390 -77.85 24.73 -7.98
CA LYS A 390 -79.09 24.87 -7.15
C LYS A 390 -80.08 23.66 -7.15
N PRO A 391 -80.92 23.47 -6.09
CA PRO A 391 -81.80 24.49 -5.47
C PRO A 391 -81.85 24.53 -3.92
N SER A 392 -82.86 25.24 -3.42
CA SER A 392 -83.41 25.44 -2.04
C SER A 392 -83.16 24.38 -0.94
N GLY A 393 -83.18 24.71 0.36
CA GLY A 393 -83.43 26.01 1.03
C GLY A 393 -84.04 25.89 2.45
N SER A 394 -84.52 27.01 3.02
CA SER A 394 -85.39 27.15 4.22
C SER A 394 -84.81 27.18 5.66
N SER A 395 -84.97 28.36 6.29
CA SER A 395 -85.52 28.64 7.65
C SER A 395 -84.78 28.36 8.98
N SER A 396 -84.91 29.36 9.87
CA SER A 396 -84.77 29.36 11.34
C SER A 396 -83.34 29.33 11.94
N GLY A 397 -82.96 30.20 12.90
CA GLY A 397 -83.72 31.29 13.54
C GLY A 397 -82.86 32.15 14.50
N SER A 398 -83.48 33.22 15.03
CA SER A 398 -82.96 34.20 16.02
C SER A 398 -84.04 34.41 17.11
N PRO A 399 -83.83 35.07 18.30
CA PRO A 399 -82.82 36.12 18.58
C PRO A 399 -82.25 36.26 20.03
N LEU A 400 -81.25 37.16 20.20
CA LEU A 400 -80.96 38.02 21.41
C LEU A 400 -80.58 37.36 22.78
N PRO A 401 -80.08 38.10 23.80
CA PRO A 401 -79.43 39.44 23.85
C PRO A 401 -78.05 39.46 24.61
N LEU A 402 -77.45 40.66 24.77
CA LEU A 402 -76.39 41.00 25.75
C LEU A 402 -77.03 41.33 27.13
N PRO A 403 -76.35 41.13 28.29
CA PRO A 403 -75.28 42.03 28.82
C PRO A 403 -74.10 41.20 29.44
N SER A 404 -73.17 41.65 30.31
CA SER A 404 -72.99 42.89 31.11
C SER A 404 -71.50 43.12 31.51
N VAL A 405 -71.22 44.14 32.34
CA VAL A 405 -69.90 44.47 32.95
C VAL A 405 -69.91 44.22 34.47
N THR A 406 -68.78 43.86 35.07
CA THR A 406 -68.53 43.91 36.54
C THR A 406 -67.03 44.04 36.85
N ALA A 407 -66.71 44.72 37.95
CA ALA A 407 -65.37 44.87 38.55
C ALA A 407 -65.51 44.97 40.09
N PRO A 408 -64.44 45.23 40.87
CA PRO A 408 -63.37 44.31 41.25
C PRO A 408 -63.45 43.90 42.75
N ALA A 409 -62.51 43.06 43.22
CA ALA A 409 -62.36 42.65 44.63
C ALA A 409 -60.88 42.80 45.11
N PRO A 410 -60.58 42.94 46.42
CA PRO A 410 -59.59 43.95 46.82
C PRO A 410 -58.41 43.52 47.73
N THR A 411 -57.42 44.42 47.81
CA THR A 411 -56.49 44.72 48.94
C THR A 411 -55.51 43.67 49.48
N GLY A 412 -54.22 44.05 49.52
CA GLY A 412 -53.16 43.43 50.35
C GLY A 412 -51.89 44.30 50.42
N SER A 413 -51.63 44.94 51.56
CA SER A 413 -50.44 45.79 51.86
C SER A 413 -50.50 46.22 53.35
N PRO A 414 -49.46 46.81 53.99
CA PRO A 414 -48.16 47.28 53.47
C PRO A 414 -46.94 46.95 54.40
N ALA A 415 -45.90 47.81 54.37
CA ALA A 415 -44.75 47.97 55.29
C ALA A 415 -43.57 46.97 55.14
N GLY A 416 -42.30 47.39 55.33
CA GLY A 416 -41.74 48.73 55.57
C GLY A 416 -40.26 48.81 55.13
N SER A 417 -39.80 49.91 54.52
CA SER A 417 -39.11 51.06 55.18
C SER A 417 -37.75 50.72 55.81
N GLY A 418 -36.63 51.15 55.19
CA GLY A 418 -35.29 50.85 55.73
C GLY A 418 -34.05 51.31 54.94
N THR A 419 -33.94 52.58 54.54
CA THR A 419 -32.64 53.22 54.20
C THR A 419 -32.29 54.25 55.28
N PRO A 420 -31.08 54.17 55.88
CA PRO A 420 -30.05 55.21 55.68
C PRO A 420 -28.58 54.69 55.77
N THR A 421 -27.49 55.47 55.63
CA THR A 421 -27.11 56.62 54.75
C THR A 421 -25.62 56.98 55.02
N ALA A 422 -24.89 57.47 54.00
CA ALA A 422 -23.61 58.23 54.04
C ALA A 422 -22.25 57.51 54.24
N GLY A 423 -21.20 58.20 53.74
CA GLY A 423 -19.78 57.98 54.03
C GLY A 423 -19.02 57.09 53.01
N GLY A 424 -18.10 57.60 52.18
CA GLY A 424 -17.68 58.99 51.99
C GLY A 424 -16.56 59.14 50.96
N GLU A 425 -16.17 60.40 50.74
CA GLU A 425 -14.93 60.88 50.11
C GLU A 425 -13.65 60.06 50.45
N THR A 426 -12.57 60.04 49.65
CA THR A 426 -12.09 61.08 48.71
C THR A 426 -11.17 60.52 47.60
N ARG A 427 -11.05 61.31 46.52
CA ARG A 427 -9.85 61.57 45.69
C ARG A 427 -9.23 60.45 44.85
#